data_AF-A0A174QR99-F1
#
_entry.id   AF-A0A174QR99-F1
#
_cell.length_a   1.000
_cell.length_b   1.000
_cell.length_c   1.000
_cell.angle_alpha   90.00
_cell.angle_beta   90.00
_cell.angle_gamma   90.00
#
_symmetry.space_group_name_H-M   'P 1'
#
loop_
_entity.id
_entity.type
_entity.pdbx_description
1 polymer ?
#
loop_
_entity_poly.entity_id
_entity_poly.type
_entity_poly.pdbx_seq_one_letter_code
_entity_poly.pdbx_strand_id
1 'polypeptide(L)'
;MKGTRHNGRSGKNGVYNPLHNDRRFNPEHSEHIDNERVRQNIYWDCYQGYTTMEDKGKENNFSFEQIELAFYEEHYGNYVMKQNERHVKARHPDRCKEVEDVWKNKKTCPEESIYQLGTIDEHASVETLILVFDEFKKEFDERFGSNVHIIDRAFI
;
A
#
# COMPACT_ATOMS: atom_id res chain seq x y z
N MET A 1 12.03 -20.53 11.42
CA MET A 1 11.36 -19.40 10.73
C MET A 1 11.15 -19.75 9.27
N LYS A 2 9.90 -19.92 8.83
CA LYS A 2 9.55 -20.15 7.41
C LYS A 2 9.00 -18.86 6.85
N GLY A 3 9.66 -18.31 5.84
CA GLY A 3 9.19 -17.16 5.07
C GLY A 3 8.50 -17.63 3.80
N THR A 4 7.30 -17.13 3.52
CA THR A 4 6.67 -17.30 2.20
C THR A 4 6.25 -15.94 1.65
N ARG A 5 6.37 -15.77 0.32
CA ARG A 5 6.03 -14.54 -0.39
C ARG A 5 5.00 -14.82 -1.48
N HIS A 6 4.00 -13.97 -1.59
CA HIS A 6 3.07 -13.96 -2.71
C HIS A 6 2.77 -12.52 -3.19
N ASN A 7 2.44 -12.35 -4.48
CA ASN A 7 2.00 -11.07 -5.04
C ASN A 7 0.47 -11.02 -5.07
N GLY A 8 -0.13 -10.01 -4.44
CA GLY A 8 -1.58 -9.92 -4.21
C GLY A 8 -2.36 -9.09 -5.24
N ARG A 9 -1.73 -8.11 -5.89
CA ARG A 9 -2.48 -7.00 -6.50
C ARG A 9 -2.87 -7.19 -7.97
N SER A 10 -2.33 -8.20 -8.66
CA SER A 10 -2.73 -8.54 -10.04
C SER A 10 -2.87 -10.05 -10.26
N GLY A 11 -4.08 -10.56 -10.03
CA GLY A 11 -4.48 -11.95 -10.31
C GLY A 11 -5.74 -12.03 -11.17
N LYS A 12 -6.23 -13.25 -11.45
CA LYS A 12 -7.48 -13.49 -12.20
C LYS A 12 -8.72 -12.79 -11.62
N ASN A 13 -8.67 -12.34 -10.37
CA ASN A 13 -9.81 -11.82 -9.60
C ASN A 13 -9.84 -10.28 -9.45
N GLY A 14 -9.01 -9.55 -10.19
CA GLY A 14 -9.04 -8.07 -10.23
C GLY A 14 -7.93 -7.39 -9.42
N VAL A 15 -8.06 -6.07 -9.28
CA VAL A 15 -7.15 -5.22 -8.50
C VAL A 15 -7.51 -5.38 -7.02
N TYR A 16 -6.58 -5.88 -6.21
CA TYR A 16 -6.79 -6.02 -4.77
C TYR A 16 -6.98 -4.64 -4.11
N ASN A 17 -7.97 -4.54 -3.23
CA ASN A 17 -8.33 -3.30 -2.55
C ASN A 17 -7.48 -3.13 -1.28
N PRO A 18 -6.68 -2.06 -1.13
CA PRO A 18 -5.86 -1.81 0.07
C PRO A 18 -6.69 -1.68 1.36
N LEU A 19 -8.02 -1.49 1.26
CA LEU A 19 -8.97 -1.51 2.38
C LEU A 19 -8.82 -2.74 3.29
N HIS A 20 -8.49 -3.91 2.73
CA HIS A 20 -8.27 -5.12 3.52
C HIS A 20 -7.08 -4.99 4.46
N ASN A 21 -6.00 -4.36 3.99
CA ASN A 21 -4.78 -4.14 4.77
C ASN A 21 -4.98 -3.00 5.75
N ASP A 22 -5.64 -1.93 5.32
CA ASP A 22 -5.93 -0.75 6.14
C ASP A 22 -7.02 -1.04 7.18
N ARG A 23 -7.72 -2.19 7.18
CA ARG A 23 -8.76 -2.57 8.18
C ARG A 23 -9.74 -1.42 8.49
N ARG A 24 -10.13 -0.63 7.48
CA ARG A 24 -11.12 0.47 7.60
C ARG A 24 -12.51 0.02 7.14
N PHE A 25 -12.89 -1.18 7.59
CA PHE A 25 -14.20 -1.77 7.40
C PHE A 25 -14.65 -2.36 8.74
N ASN A 26 -15.94 -2.67 8.92
CA ASN A 26 -16.41 -3.32 10.14
C ASN A 26 -15.93 -4.79 10.15
N PRO A 27 -14.97 -5.16 11.01
CA PRO A 27 -14.38 -6.49 10.98
C PRO A 27 -15.30 -7.57 11.57
N GLU A 28 -16.39 -7.19 12.26
CA GLU A 28 -17.44 -8.13 12.72
C GLU A 28 -18.14 -8.85 11.57
N HIS A 29 -18.04 -8.33 10.33
CA HIS A 29 -18.58 -8.98 9.13
C HIS A 29 -17.61 -9.98 8.50
N SER A 30 -16.46 -10.28 9.13
CA SER A 30 -15.45 -11.19 8.60
C SER A 30 -15.21 -12.37 9.54
N GLU A 31 -15.71 -13.56 9.16
CA GLU A 31 -15.61 -14.79 9.97
C GLU A 31 -14.16 -15.24 10.26
N HIS A 32 -13.19 -14.81 9.45
CA HIS A 32 -11.80 -15.24 9.55
C HIS A 32 -10.88 -14.21 10.23
N ILE A 33 -11.42 -13.08 10.70
CA ILE A 33 -10.64 -12.01 11.32
C ILE A 33 -10.83 -12.06 12.83
N ASP A 34 -9.73 -12.28 13.54
CA ASP A 34 -9.68 -12.16 15.00
C ASP A 34 -9.63 -10.67 15.38
N ASN A 35 -10.77 -10.15 15.85
CA ASN A 35 -10.93 -8.75 16.23
C ASN A 35 -10.02 -8.32 17.40
N GLU A 36 -9.61 -9.24 18.27
CA GLU A 36 -8.68 -8.91 19.35
C GLU A 36 -7.28 -8.68 18.80
N ARG A 37 -6.85 -9.49 17.83
CA ARG A 37 -5.57 -9.32 17.13
C ARG A 37 -5.55 -8.10 16.23
N VAL A 38 -6.66 -7.75 15.59
CA VAL A 38 -6.74 -6.53 14.75
C VAL A 38 -6.30 -5.29 15.54
N ARG A 39 -6.64 -5.18 16.82
CA ARG A 39 -6.23 -4.05 17.67
C ARG A 39 -4.72 -3.93 17.84
N GLN A 40 -3.98 -5.02 17.64
CA GLN A 40 -2.52 -5.10 17.75
C GLN A 40 -1.83 -4.75 16.43
N ASN A 41 -2.58 -4.57 15.34
CA ASN A 41 -2.01 -4.22 14.05
C ASN A 41 -1.23 -2.91 14.12
N ILE A 42 -0.07 -2.92 13.49
CA ILE A 42 0.74 -1.73 13.24
C ILE A 42 0.74 -1.45 11.75
N TYR A 43 0.71 -0.17 11.42
CA TYR A 43 0.72 0.34 10.06
C TYR A 43 1.95 1.22 9.88
N TRP A 44 2.43 1.30 8.64
CA TRP A 44 3.44 2.25 8.23
C TRP A 44 3.10 2.78 6.85
N ASP A 45 3.30 4.06 6.60
CA ASP A 45 3.31 4.63 5.26
C ASP A 45 4.37 5.71 5.09
N CYS A 46 4.67 6.04 3.84
CA CYS A 46 5.74 6.95 3.46
C CYS A 46 5.52 8.41 3.89
N TYR A 47 4.32 8.79 4.36
CA TYR A 47 4.00 10.15 4.79
C TYR A 47 3.83 10.27 6.30
N GLN A 48 3.15 9.32 6.94
CA GLN A 48 2.78 9.36 8.36
C GLN A 48 3.73 8.56 9.24
N GLY A 49 4.56 7.69 8.67
CA GLY A 49 5.40 6.77 9.42
C GLY A 49 4.56 5.70 10.13
N TYR A 50 5.02 5.25 11.30
CA TYR A 50 4.34 4.18 12.04
C TYR A 50 3.09 4.70 12.76
N THR A 51 1.97 4.00 12.59
CA THR A 51 0.70 4.26 13.28
C THR A 51 0.06 2.96 13.76
N THR A 52 -0.94 3.06 14.63
CA THR A 52 -1.64 1.92 15.24
C THR A 52 -3.14 2.00 14.97
N MET A 53 -3.87 0.96 15.34
CA MET A 53 -5.34 1.00 15.31
C MET A 53 -5.94 2.14 16.13
N GLU A 54 -5.30 2.56 17.22
CA GLU A 54 -5.77 3.66 18.06
C GLU A 54 -5.66 5.02 17.38
N ASP A 55 -4.84 5.13 16.34
CA ASP A 55 -4.67 6.35 15.56
C ASP A 55 -5.77 6.54 14.52
N LYS A 56 -6.55 5.49 14.23
CA LYS A 56 -7.61 5.56 13.23
C LYS A 56 -8.70 6.54 13.59
N GLY A 57 -9.06 7.36 12.59
CA GLY A 57 -10.07 8.41 12.74
C GLY A 57 -9.58 9.68 13.43
N LYS A 58 -8.30 9.75 13.86
CA LYS A 58 -7.67 11.02 14.21
C LYS A 58 -7.54 11.89 12.96
N GLU A 59 -7.58 13.21 13.14
CA GLU A 59 -7.60 14.21 12.06
C GLU A 59 -6.46 14.04 11.05
N ASN A 60 -5.30 13.57 11.52
CA ASN A 60 -4.10 13.36 10.70
C ASN A 60 -3.82 11.89 10.41
N ASN A 61 -4.85 11.01 10.40
CA ASN A 61 -4.70 9.59 10.09
C ASN A 61 -5.37 9.21 8.76
N PHE A 62 -4.60 9.27 7.68
CA PHE A 62 -5.07 8.99 6.32
C PHE A 62 -5.06 7.50 6.00
N SER A 63 -6.02 7.08 5.19
CA SER A 63 -6.14 5.71 4.68
C SER A 63 -5.06 5.37 3.67
N PHE A 64 -4.79 4.08 3.47
CA PHE A 64 -3.86 3.65 2.43
C PHE A 64 -4.29 4.11 1.04
N GLU A 65 -5.60 4.14 0.72
CA GLU A 65 -6.08 4.71 -0.54
C GLU A 65 -5.71 6.20 -0.69
N GLN A 66 -5.86 6.99 0.38
CA GLN A 66 -5.50 8.42 0.37
C GLN A 66 -3.98 8.61 0.25
N ILE A 67 -3.20 7.82 0.98
CA ILE A 67 -1.73 7.83 0.94
C ILE A 67 -1.23 7.46 -0.44
N GLU A 68 -1.74 6.38 -1.04
CA GLU A 68 -1.36 5.95 -2.38
C GLU A 68 -1.75 6.99 -3.45
N LEU A 69 -2.96 7.55 -3.38
CA LEU A 69 -3.37 8.58 -4.32
C LEU A 69 -2.48 9.83 -4.21
N ALA A 70 -2.21 10.29 -2.98
CA ALA A 70 -1.29 11.41 -2.74
C ALA A 70 0.10 11.13 -3.31
N PHE A 71 0.61 9.90 -3.12
CA PHE A 71 1.87 9.47 -3.73
C PHE A 71 1.86 9.60 -5.24
N TYR A 72 0.80 9.16 -5.90
CA TYR A 72 0.67 9.24 -7.36
C TYR A 72 0.52 10.67 -7.85
N GLU A 73 -0.19 11.52 -7.13
CA GLU A 73 -0.32 12.95 -7.46
C GLU A 73 1.04 13.63 -7.41
N GLU A 74 1.81 13.41 -6.34
CA GLU A 74 3.13 14.00 -6.15
C GLU A 74 4.14 13.51 -7.20
N HIS A 75 4.20 12.20 -7.45
CA HIS A 75 5.25 11.59 -8.27
C HIS A 75 4.91 11.53 -9.75
N TYR A 76 3.62 11.42 -10.10
CA TYR A 76 3.18 11.19 -11.48
C TYR A 76 2.23 12.27 -12.01
N GLY A 77 1.71 13.18 -11.18
CA GLY A 77 0.77 14.23 -11.62
C GLY A 77 1.32 15.09 -12.77
N ASN A 78 2.57 15.55 -12.65
CA ASN A 78 3.24 16.30 -13.71
C ASN A 78 3.39 15.51 -15.03
N TYR A 79 3.61 14.20 -14.93
CA TYR A 79 3.70 13.33 -16.10
C TYR A 79 2.33 13.19 -16.78
N VAL A 80 1.27 12.94 -15.99
CA VAL A 80 -0.11 12.84 -16.50
C VAL A 80 -0.53 14.13 -17.18
N MET A 81 -0.31 15.28 -16.55
CA MET A 81 -0.60 16.59 -17.13
C MET A 81 0.08 16.78 -18.49
N LYS A 82 1.39 16.53 -18.58
CA LYS A 82 2.15 16.67 -19.84
C LYS A 82 1.77 15.63 -20.90
N GLN A 83 1.28 14.45 -20.51
CA GLN A 83 0.70 13.49 -21.46
C GLN A 83 -0.63 14.02 -22.01
N ASN A 84 -1.51 14.54 -21.14
CA ASN A 84 -2.79 15.11 -21.53
C ASN A 84 -2.62 16.32 -22.48
N GLU A 85 -1.68 17.23 -22.19
CA GLU A 85 -1.35 18.35 -23.10
C GLU A 85 -0.97 17.86 -24.50
N ARG A 86 -0.17 16.79 -24.59
CA ARG A 86 0.21 16.16 -25.87
C ARG A 86 -0.98 15.52 -26.57
N HIS A 87 -1.86 14.85 -25.83
CA HIS A 87 -3.08 14.26 -26.38
C HIS A 87 -4.03 15.32 -26.94
N VAL A 88 -4.25 16.43 -26.22
CA VAL A 88 -5.04 17.56 -26.69
C VAL A 88 -4.43 18.18 -27.95
N LYS A 89 -3.11 18.43 -27.96
CA LYS A 89 -2.41 18.96 -29.13
C LYS A 89 -2.52 18.04 -30.36
N ALA A 90 -2.54 16.74 -30.13
CA ALA A 90 -2.74 15.71 -31.15
C ALA A 90 -4.22 15.48 -31.53
N ARG A 91 -5.16 16.28 -30.99
CA ARG A 91 -6.61 16.17 -31.21
C ARG A 91 -7.22 14.84 -30.73
N HIS A 92 -6.68 14.30 -29.65
CA HIS A 92 -7.18 13.10 -28.97
C HIS A 92 -7.51 13.37 -27.48
N PRO A 93 -8.40 14.33 -27.17
CA PRO A 93 -8.77 14.63 -25.78
C PRO A 93 -9.46 13.45 -25.06
N ASP A 94 -10.03 12.50 -25.82
CA ASP A 94 -10.60 11.24 -25.33
C ASP A 94 -9.56 10.32 -24.64
N ARG A 95 -8.26 10.59 -24.85
CA ARG A 95 -7.16 9.83 -24.25
C ARG A 95 -6.63 10.46 -22.96
N CYS A 96 -7.11 11.65 -22.60
CA CYS A 96 -6.71 12.30 -21.35
C CYS A 96 -7.16 11.44 -20.15
N LYS A 97 -6.35 11.48 -19.10
CA LYS A 97 -6.57 10.71 -17.88
C LYS A 97 -6.36 11.58 -16.66
N GLU A 98 -7.05 11.26 -15.58
CA GLU A 98 -6.70 11.77 -14.26
C GLU A 98 -5.60 10.89 -13.63
N VAL A 99 -4.96 11.40 -12.59
CA VAL A 99 -3.96 10.63 -11.82
C VAL A 99 -4.59 9.35 -11.25
N GLU A 100 -5.84 9.45 -10.78
CA GLU A 100 -6.61 8.33 -10.25
C GLU A 100 -6.78 7.20 -11.29
N ASP A 101 -6.95 7.53 -12.59
CA ASP A 101 -7.04 6.53 -13.65
C ASP A 101 -5.73 5.76 -13.85
N VAL A 102 -4.59 6.41 -13.59
CA VAL A 102 -3.27 5.78 -13.63
C VAL A 102 -3.06 4.90 -12.41
N TRP A 103 -3.44 5.38 -11.23
CA TRP A 103 -3.38 4.61 -9.98
C TRP A 103 -4.25 3.35 -10.03
N LYS A 104 -5.47 3.42 -10.56
CA LYS A 104 -6.38 2.27 -10.67
C LYS A 104 -6.06 1.32 -11.84
N ASN A 105 -5.15 1.69 -12.73
CA ASN A 105 -4.85 0.86 -13.89
C ASN A 105 -4.03 -0.38 -13.50
N LYS A 106 -4.47 -1.57 -13.91
CA LYS A 106 -3.80 -2.86 -13.62
C LYS A 106 -2.30 -2.96 -13.96
N LYS A 107 -1.78 -2.07 -14.83
CA LYS A 107 -0.37 -2.06 -15.23
C LYS A 107 0.48 -1.10 -14.41
N THR A 108 -0.14 -0.15 -13.73
CA THR A 108 0.53 0.95 -13.04
C THR A 108 0.04 1.15 -11.63
N CYS A 109 -0.95 0.38 -11.16
CA CYS A 109 -1.33 0.32 -9.75
C CYS A 109 -0.16 -0.22 -8.92
N PRO A 110 -0.08 0.10 -7.62
CA PRO A 110 0.99 -0.44 -6.80
C PRO A 110 0.90 -1.96 -6.74
N GLU A 111 2.04 -2.62 -6.58
CA GLU A 111 2.10 -4.05 -6.33
C GLU A 111 1.97 -4.34 -4.84
N GLU A 112 1.36 -5.47 -4.50
CA GLU A 112 1.27 -5.92 -3.11
C GLU A 112 2.09 -7.19 -2.93
N SER A 113 2.94 -7.22 -1.91
CA SER A 113 3.68 -8.41 -1.52
C SER A 113 3.39 -8.74 -0.05
N ILE A 114 2.89 -9.94 0.21
CA ILE A 114 2.66 -10.43 1.58
C ILE A 114 3.84 -11.32 1.99
N TYR A 115 4.32 -11.09 3.21
CA TYR A 115 5.38 -11.85 3.84
C TYR A 115 4.83 -12.53 5.08
N GLN A 116 4.64 -13.84 5.01
CA GLN A 116 4.30 -14.63 6.20
C GLN A 116 5.59 -15.10 6.86
N LEU A 117 5.83 -14.64 8.09
CA LEU A 117 7.01 -14.97 8.89
C LEU A 117 6.58 -15.70 10.17
N GLY A 118 6.53 -17.03 10.10
CA GLY A 118 6.08 -17.89 11.20
C GLY A 118 4.73 -18.57 10.95
N THR A 119 4.14 -19.09 12.02
CA THR A 119 2.82 -19.74 12.05
C THR A 119 1.89 -18.97 13.00
N ILE A 120 0.64 -19.42 13.10
CA ILE A 120 -0.33 -18.82 14.05
C ILE A 120 0.09 -18.97 15.52
N ASP A 121 0.89 -20.00 15.82
CA ASP A 121 1.34 -20.34 17.18
C ASP A 121 2.75 -19.83 17.47
N GLU A 122 3.60 -19.72 16.43
CA GLU A 122 5.01 -19.35 16.57
C GLU A 122 5.38 -18.31 15.51
N HIS A 123 5.39 -17.05 15.92
CA HIS A 123 5.78 -15.92 15.09
C HIS A 123 6.69 -14.96 15.85
N ALA A 124 7.43 -14.13 15.11
CA ALA A 124 8.22 -13.08 15.70
C ALA A 124 7.32 -12.03 16.39
N SER A 125 7.88 -11.30 17.36
CA SER A 125 7.18 -10.16 17.95
C SER A 125 7.01 -9.04 16.93
N VAL A 126 6.03 -8.17 17.12
CA VAL A 126 5.78 -7.05 16.22
C VAL A 126 6.98 -6.10 16.18
N GLU A 127 7.65 -5.87 17.31
CA GLU A 127 8.87 -5.05 17.39
C GLU A 127 9.98 -5.64 16.53
N THR A 128 10.12 -6.97 16.52
CA THR A 128 11.09 -7.65 15.66
C THR A 128 10.74 -7.45 14.19
N LEU A 129 9.45 -7.53 13.82
CA LEU A 129 9.00 -7.31 12.44
C LEU A 129 9.24 -5.87 11.96
N ILE A 130 9.08 -4.88 12.85
CA ILE A 130 9.41 -3.48 12.58
C ILE A 130 10.90 -3.35 12.24
N LEU A 131 11.78 -3.93 13.06
CA LEU A 131 13.23 -3.88 12.82
C LEU A 131 13.61 -4.52 11.49
N VAL A 132 13.03 -5.69 11.18
CA VAL A 132 13.22 -6.36 9.88
C VAL A 132 12.73 -5.47 8.73
N PHE A 133 11.60 -4.79 8.89
CA PHE A 133 11.08 -3.91 7.85
C PHE A 133 11.91 -2.63 7.67
N ASP A 134 12.43 -2.04 8.74
CA ASP A 134 13.32 -0.89 8.67
C ASP A 134 14.63 -1.23 7.95
N GLU A 135 15.23 -2.38 8.27
CA GLU A 135 16.41 -2.89 7.54
C GLU A 135 16.06 -3.18 6.07
N PHE A 136 14.91 -3.81 5.81
CA PHE A 136 14.44 -4.08 4.46
C PHE A 136 14.27 -2.79 3.63
N LYS A 137 13.67 -1.73 4.19
CA LYS A 137 13.52 -0.43 3.52
C LYS A 137 14.88 0.14 3.12
N LYS A 138 15.87 0.08 4.02
CA LYS A 138 17.23 0.56 3.76
C LYS A 138 17.88 -0.20 2.61
N GLU A 139 17.86 -1.53 2.65
CA GLU A 139 18.39 -2.37 1.58
C GLU A 139 17.66 -2.15 0.25
N PHE A 140 16.35 -1.89 0.31
CA PHE A 140 15.54 -1.61 -0.87
C PHE A 140 15.94 -0.28 -1.53
N ASP A 141 16.14 0.77 -0.74
CA ASP A 141 16.61 2.07 -1.23
C ASP A 141 18.05 1.98 -1.76
N GLU A 142 18.96 1.31 -1.05
CA GLU A 142 20.35 1.12 -1.51
C GLU A 142 20.42 0.37 -2.85
N ARG A 143 19.51 -0.58 -3.08
CA ARG A 143 19.50 -1.41 -4.29
C ARG A 143 18.76 -0.79 -5.47
N PHE A 144 17.65 -0.10 -5.21
CA PHE A 144 16.74 0.36 -6.27
C PHE A 144 16.65 1.88 -6.38
N GLY A 145 17.04 2.62 -5.33
CA GLY A 145 16.89 4.06 -5.22
C GLY A 145 15.48 4.52 -5.56
N SER A 146 15.37 5.61 -6.31
CA SER A 146 14.09 6.21 -6.72
C SER A 146 13.34 5.45 -7.83
N ASN A 147 13.78 4.25 -8.22
CA ASN A 147 13.09 3.48 -9.28
C ASN A 147 11.95 2.61 -8.73
N VAL A 148 11.99 2.29 -7.44
CA VAL A 148 10.97 1.44 -6.79
C VAL A 148 10.68 2.02 -5.41
N HIS A 149 9.40 2.12 -5.07
CA HIS A 149 8.95 2.76 -3.84
C HIS A 149 8.10 1.81 -3.00
N ILE A 150 8.25 1.92 -1.68
CA ILE A 150 7.36 1.27 -0.71
C ILE A 150 6.45 2.38 -0.19
N ILE A 151 5.15 2.27 -0.50
CA ILE A 151 4.17 3.31 -0.19
C ILE A 151 3.58 3.10 1.21
N ASP A 152 3.17 1.86 1.49
CA ASP A 152 2.53 1.48 2.74
C ASP A 152 2.84 0.03 3.14
N ARG A 153 2.60 -0.29 4.42
CA ARG A 153 2.79 -1.61 5.01
C ARG A 153 1.86 -1.82 6.20
N ALA A 154 1.24 -2.99 6.28
CA ALA A 154 0.56 -3.46 7.48
C ALA A 154 1.31 -4.65 8.11
N PHE A 155 1.36 -4.67 9.44
CA PHE A 155 1.80 -5.79 10.27
C PHE A 155 0.54 -6.36 10.94
N ILE A 156 0.15 -7.57 10.55
CA ILE A 156 -1.14 -8.23 10.86
C ILE A 156 -0.87 -9.64 11.39
#